data_AF-A0A2V8QA57-F1
#
_entry.id   AF-A0A2V8QA57-F1
#
_cell.length_a   1.000
_cell.length_b   1.000
_cell.length_c   1.000
_cell.angle_alpha   90.00
_cell.angle_beta   90.00
_cell.angle_gamma   90.00
#
_symmetry.space_group_name_H-M   'P 1'
#
loop_
_entity.id
_entity.type
_entity.pdbx_description
1 polymer ?
#
loop_
_entity_poly.entity_id
_entity_poly.type
_entity_poly.pdbx_seq_one_letter_code
_entity_poly.pdbx_strand_id
1 'polypeptide(L)'
;RVRGEIGEFQVPITATDDPATVGEVDVLVLTLKAHSVPAMAASLRPMIGASTSVLTAQNGFPWWYFYAHGGEWEGMRLESVDPGGVISENIDASRVIGCVVYPSTAIVEPGIVWHLEGTRFAIGEPDGSKSERCRRLAGSFIKAGLRCPIRTNIRHDIWVKLMGNVAYNPISALTRATLIEIVKCAETRALATAVMSEAESVAKKLGVEIGVTIEQRLEGAEKVGHHKTSMLQDIEAGKPTELEAIVGAVIELGEKLGLELPNTKSVYACVKLLEASRHH
;
A
#
# COMPACT_ATOMS: atom_id res chain seq x y z
N ARG A 1 -23.12 -2.86 6.27
CA ARG A 1 -22.99 -3.59 7.55
C ARG A 1 -21.54 -3.95 7.77
N VAL A 2 -21.03 -3.78 8.97
CA VAL A 2 -19.68 -4.19 9.38
C VAL A 2 -19.82 -5.17 10.54
N ARG A 3 -19.04 -6.25 10.54
CA ARG A 3 -18.97 -7.23 11.64
C ARG A 3 -17.54 -7.69 11.86
N GLY A 4 -17.18 -8.13 13.06
CA GLY A 4 -15.87 -8.71 13.35
C GLY A 4 -15.27 -8.24 14.68
N GLU A 5 -13.95 -8.07 14.73
CA GLU A 5 -13.22 -7.71 15.97
C GLU A 5 -13.74 -6.41 16.59
N ILE A 6 -14.10 -5.43 15.76
CA ILE A 6 -14.66 -4.13 16.18
C ILE A 6 -16.17 -4.17 16.48
N GLY A 7 -16.76 -5.35 16.60
CA GLY A 7 -18.19 -5.55 16.82
C GLY A 7 -19.01 -5.55 15.54
N GLU A 8 -20.33 -5.51 15.69
CA GLU A 8 -21.29 -5.47 14.58
C GLU A 8 -22.10 -4.17 14.60
N PHE A 9 -22.12 -3.47 13.47
CA PHE A 9 -22.88 -2.23 13.31
C PHE A 9 -23.27 -1.98 11.85
N GLN A 10 -24.20 -1.05 11.66
CA GLN A 10 -24.68 -0.64 10.35
C GLN A 10 -24.55 0.87 10.22
N VAL A 11 -24.07 1.30 9.05
CA VAL A 11 -23.92 2.72 8.70
C VAL A 11 -24.67 2.92 7.39
N PRO A 12 -25.59 3.89 7.29
CA PRO A 12 -26.18 4.27 6.02
C PRO A 12 -25.10 4.91 5.14
N ILE A 13 -25.00 4.45 3.89
CA ILE A 13 -24.07 5.01 2.91
C ILE A 13 -24.85 5.42 1.66
N THR A 14 -24.40 6.49 1.03
CA THR A 14 -24.77 6.79 -0.35
C THR A 14 -23.74 6.14 -1.25
N ALA A 15 -24.18 5.29 -2.16
CA ALA A 15 -23.33 4.61 -3.14
C ALA A 15 -23.76 5.01 -4.55
N THR A 16 -22.79 5.31 -5.40
CA THR A 16 -22.98 5.70 -6.80
C THR A 16 -21.81 5.17 -7.62
N ASP A 17 -22.06 4.86 -8.88
CA ASP A 17 -21.07 4.51 -9.89
C ASP A 17 -20.59 5.74 -10.70
N ASP A 18 -21.23 6.90 -10.51
CA ASP A 18 -20.85 8.17 -11.13
C ASP A 18 -20.33 9.16 -10.07
N PRO A 19 -18.99 9.37 -9.98
CA PRO A 19 -18.38 10.35 -9.08
C PRO A 19 -18.92 11.77 -9.25
N ALA A 20 -19.41 12.16 -10.43
CA ALA A 20 -19.95 13.49 -10.67
C ALA A 20 -21.23 13.76 -9.85
N THR A 21 -22.00 12.72 -9.52
CA THR A 21 -23.20 12.84 -8.67
C THR A 21 -22.88 13.13 -7.21
N VAL A 22 -21.64 12.87 -6.77
CA VAL A 22 -21.18 13.21 -5.41
C VAL A 22 -20.81 14.69 -5.31
N GLY A 23 -20.20 15.24 -6.36
CA GLY A 23 -19.65 16.59 -6.36
C GLY A 23 -18.43 16.74 -5.45
N GLU A 24 -18.00 17.99 -5.21
CA GLU A 24 -16.82 18.28 -4.41
C GLU A 24 -16.95 17.79 -2.95
N VAL A 25 -15.88 17.19 -2.43
CA VAL A 25 -15.83 16.70 -1.05
C VAL A 25 -14.70 17.35 -0.25
N ASP A 26 -14.83 17.38 1.08
CA ASP A 26 -13.74 17.80 1.96
C ASP A 26 -12.53 16.84 1.90
N VAL A 27 -12.82 15.54 1.89
CA VAL A 27 -11.83 14.46 1.88
C VAL A 27 -12.25 13.35 0.93
N LEU A 28 -11.40 13.06 -0.05
CA LEU A 28 -11.48 11.87 -0.89
C LEU A 28 -10.58 10.79 -0.30
N VAL A 29 -11.14 9.68 0.16
CA VAL A 29 -10.37 8.53 0.68
C VAL A 29 -10.20 7.50 -0.42
N LEU A 30 -9.01 7.45 -1.03
CA LEU A 30 -8.69 6.58 -2.15
C LEU A 30 -8.24 5.20 -1.64
N THR A 31 -9.13 4.22 -1.72
CA THR A 31 -8.93 2.82 -1.29
C THR A 31 -8.92 1.82 -2.44
N LEU A 32 -8.86 2.30 -3.68
CA LEU A 32 -8.69 1.45 -4.85
C LEU A 32 -7.35 0.71 -4.78
N LYS A 33 -7.31 -0.50 -5.33
CA LYS A 33 -6.05 -1.19 -5.63
C LYS A 33 -5.19 -0.29 -6.52
N ALA A 34 -3.88 -0.25 -6.28
CA ALA A 34 -2.98 0.68 -6.98
C ALA A 34 -3.14 0.64 -8.52
N HIS A 35 -3.25 -0.56 -9.09
CA HIS A 35 -3.42 -0.76 -10.54
C HIS A 35 -4.75 -0.22 -11.11
N SER A 36 -5.77 0.04 -10.27
CA SER A 36 -7.07 0.57 -10.72
C SER A 36 -7.11 2.10 -10.75
N VAL A 37 -6.18 2.78 -10.07
CA VAL A 37 -6.21 4.25 -9.98
C VAL A 37 -6.01 4.94 -11.33
N PRO A 38 -5.06 4.54 -12.20
CA PRO A 38 -4.87 5.22 -13.48
C PRO A 38 -6.15 5.29 -14.31
N ALA A 39 -6.94 4.20 -14.34
CA ALA A 39 -8.20 4.14 -15.08
C ALA A 39 -9.31 5.03 -14.47
N MET A 40 -9.23 5.32 -13.16
CA MET A 40 -10.22 6.12 -12.44
C MET A 40 -9.78 7.58 -12.23
N ALA A 41 -8.50 7.91 -12.41
CA ALA A 41 -7.97 9.20 -11.98
C ALA A 41 -8.73 10.40 -12.58
N ALA A 42 -9.06 10.34 -13.88
CA ALA A 42 -9.83 11.39 -14.55
C ALA A 42 -11.29 11.49 -14.07
N SER A 43 -11.94 10.38 -13.77
CA SER A 43 -13.34 10.38 -13.29
C SER A 43 -13.47 10.86 -11.86
N LEU A 44 -12.37 10.92 -11.08
CA LEU A 44 -12.37 11.46 -9.72
C LEU A 44 -12.33 12.99 -9.67
N ARG A 45 -11.99 13.68 -10.77
CA ARG A 45 -11.88 15.15 -10.83
C ARG A 45 -13.10 15.91 -10.27
N PRO A 46 -14.36 15.51 -10.56
CA PRO A 46 -15.54 16.21 -10.01
C PRO A 46 -15.62 16.23 -8.48
N MET A 47 -14.92 15.31 -7.80
CA MET A 47 -14.88 15.25 -6.34
C MET A 47 -13.75 16.11 -5.74
N ILE A 48 -12.82 16.60 -6.56
CA ILE A 48 -11.60 17.28 -6.10
C ILE A 48 -11.75 18.78 -6.35
N GLY A 49 -12.28 19.47 -5.34
CA GLY A 49 -12.38 20.93 -5.28
C GLY A 49 -11.12 21.60 -4.74
N ALA A 50 -11.16 22.93 -4.61
CA ALA A 50 -10.01 23.75 -4.22
C ALA A 50 -9.43 23.39 -2.83
N SER A 51 -10.26 22.92 -1.89
CA SER A 51 -9.88 22.55 -0.52
C SER A 51 -9.85 21.03 -0.26
N THR A 52 -10.14 20.21 -1.27
CA THR A 52 -10.22 18.75 -1.09
C THR A 52 -8.85 18.17 -0.72
N SER A 53 -8.84 17.34 0.32
CA SER A 53 -7.70 16.50 0.68
C SER A 53 -7.88 15.09 0.12
N VAL A 54 -6.84 14.49 -0.44
CA VAL A 54 -6.88 13.13 -1.00
C VAL A 54 -6.06 12.19 -0.11
N LEU A 55 -6.74 11.39 0.72
CA LEU A 55 -6.08 10.38 1.55
C LEU A 55 -5.81 9.13 0.71
N THR A 56 -4.55 8.80 0.44
CA THR A 56 -4.20 7.60 -0.35
C THR A 56 -3.95 6.41 0.57
N ALA A 57 -4.88 5.48 0.64
CA ALA A 57 -4.86 4.31 1.53
C ALA A 57 -4.59 3.02 0.74
N GLN A 58 -3.47 2.99 0.02
CA GLN A 58 -3.12 1.94 -0.93
C GLN A 58 -1.89 1.16 -0.45
N ASN A 59 -1.73 -0.09 -0.88
CA ASN A 59 -0.53 -0.85 -0.60
C ASN A 59 0.56 -0.56 -1.63
N GLY A 60 1.80 -0.87 -1.25
CA GLY A 60 2.95 -0.69 -2.14
C GLY A 60 3.59 0.69 -2.01
N PHE A 61 4.42 1.00 -2.99
CA PHE A 61 5.05 2.29 -3.16
C PHE A 61 4.03 3.27 -3.76
N PRO A 62 3.82 4.47 -3.18
CA PRO A 62 2.84 5.40 -3.69
C PRO A 62 3.37 6.19 -4.89
N TRP A 63 2.47 6.53 -5.83
CA TRP A 63 2.80 7.37 -7.00
C TRP A 63 3.30 8.77 -6.62
N TRP A 64 2.82 9.33 -5.51
CA TRP A 64 3.19 10.66 -5.03
C TRP A 64 4.51 10.67 -4.23
N TYR A 65 5.18 9.54 -4.03
CA TYR A 65 6.28 9.41 -3.06
C TYR A 65 7.33 10.53 -3.16
N PHE A 66 7.69 10.92 -4.37
CA PHE A 66 8.73 11.91 -4.64
C PHE A 66 8.24 13.37 -4.70
N TYR A 67 6.95 13.62 -4.47
CA TYR A 67 6.43 14.99 -4.31
C TYR A 67 6.84 15.56 -2.96
N ALA A 68 7.44 16.75 -2.94
CA ALA A 68 7.96 17.39 -1.73
C ALA A 68 8.87 16.44 -0.93
N HIS A 69 9.69 15.67 -1.65
CA HIS A 69 10.67 14.76 -1.12
C HIS A 69 11.95 15.50 -0.68
N GLY A 70 12.30 16.56 -1.41
CA GLY A 70 13.56 17.26 -1.31
C GLY A 70 14.72 16.46 -1.93
N GLY A 71 15.84 17.15 -2.17
CA GLY A 71 17.06 16.51 -2.69
C GLY A 71 16.99 16.12 -4.16
N GLU A 72 17.85 15.18 -4.56
CA GLU A 72 18.09 14.84 -5.96
C GLU A 72 16.94 14.06 -6.64
N TRP A 73 16.04 13.47 -5.85
CA TRP A 73 14.93 12.64 -6.33
C TRP A 73 13.58 13.38 -6.40
N GLU A 74 13.55 14.68 -6.08
CA GLU A 74 12.33 15.50 -6.10
C GLU A 74 11.59 15.37 -7.45
N GLY A 75 10.29 15.09 -7.38
CA GLY A 75 9.43 14.99 -8.56
C GLY A 75 9.66 13.76 -9.44
N MET A 76 10.51 12.80 -9.03
CA MET A 76 10.68 11.55 -9.79
C MET A 76 9.34 10.82 -9.91
N ARG A 77 9.00 10.41 -11.13
CA ARG A 77 7.87 9.53 -11.40
C ARG A 77 8.35 8.10 -11.67
N LEU A 78 7.55 7.15 -11.22
CA LEU A 78 7.73 5.72 -11.47
C LEU A 78 6.59 5.20 -12.36
N GLU A 79 6.95 4.54 -13.46
CA GLU A 79 5.97 4.00 -14.41
C GLU A 79 5.20 2.80 -13.83
N SER A 80 5.80 2.07 -12.88
CA SER A 80 5.16 0.96 -12.16
C SER A 80 3.93 1.36 -11.33
N VAL A 81 3.82 2.63 -10.93
CA VAL A 81 2.73 3.13 -10.06
C VAL A 81 1.95 4.29 -10.65
N ASP A 82 2.51 5.02 -11.62
CA ASP A 82 1.84 6.08 -12.36
C ASP A 82 2.19 6.01 -13.86
N PRO A 83 1.73 4.97 -14.57
CA PRO A 83 2.08 4.75 -15.96
C PRO A 83 1.60 5.93 -16.83
N GLY A 84 2.53 6.53 -17.56
CA GLY A 84 2.27 7.71 -18.38
C GLY A 84 1.95 8.99 -17.60
N GLY A 85 2.05 8.99 -16.27
CA GLY A 85 1.72 10.18 -15.45
C GLY A 85 0.24 10.45 -15.27
N VAL A 86 -0.63 9.50 -15.65
CA VAL A 86 -2.09 9.70 -15.67
C VAL A 86 -2.62 10.08 -14.29
N ILE A 87 -2.12 9.49 -13.20
CA ILE A 87 -2.58 9.84 -11.85
C ILE A 87 -2.14 11.27 -11.51
N SER A 88 -0.86 11.60 -11.69
CA SER A 88 -0.32 12.92 -11.35
C SER A 88 -0.94 14.05 -12.17
N GLU A 89 -1.37 13.79 -13.42
CA GLU A 89 -2.08 14.75 -14.27
C GLU A 89 -3.53 15.02 -13.81
N ASN A 90 -4.11 14.12 -13.02
CA ASN A 90 -5.51 14.18 -12.62
C ASN A 90 -5.69 14.47 -11.13
N ILE A 91 -4.69 14.14 -10.31
CA ILE A 91 -4.68 14.33 -8.86
C ILE A 91 -3.41 15.08 -8.48
N ASP A 92 -3.55 16.35 -8.12
CA ASP A 92 -2.43 17.16 -7.64
C ASP A 92 -1.88 16.58 -6.33
N ALA A 93 -0.60 16.22 -6.33
CA ALA A 93 0.09 15.64 -5.18
C ALA A 93 0.13 16.58 -3.96
N SER A 94 -0.02 17.90 -4.14
CA SER A 94 -0.18 18.86 -3.04
C SER A 94 -1.43 18.60 -2.18
N ARG A 95 -2.43 17.91 -2.74
CA ARG A 95 -3.67 17.53 -2.06
C ARG A 95 -3.54 16.23 -1.27
N VAL A 96 -2.47 15.48 -1.50
CA VAL A 96 -2.32 14.14 -0.93
C VAL A 96 -2.01 14.19 0.56
N ILE A 97 -2.67 13.31 1.30
CA ILE A 97 -2.24 12.85 2.62
C ILE A 97 -1.86 11.37 2.46
N GLY A 98 -0.61 11.03 2.77
CA GLY A 98 -0.17 9.64 2.75
C GLY A 98 -0.81 8.84 3.87
N CYS A 99 -1.15 7.56 3.61
CA CYS A 99 -1.72 6.67 4.62
C CYS A 99 -1.11 5.27 4.56
N VAL A 100 -0.68 4.76 5.72
CA VAL A 100 -0.27 3.37 5.91
C VAL A 100 -1.33 2.64 6.73
N VAL A 101 -2.03 1.74 6.06
CA VAL A 101 -3.17 0.96 6.56
C VAL A 101 -2.68 -0.33 7.22
N TYR A 102 -3.11 -0.61 8.45
CA TYR A 102 -2.86 -1.87 9.17
C TYR A 102 -4.07 -2.76 9.48
N PRO A 103 -5.34 -2.32 9.32
CA PRO A 103 -6.46 -3.24 9.43
C PRO A 103 -6.47 -4.32 8.34
N SER A 104 -6.90 -5.51 8.72
CA SER A 104 -7.28 -6.59 7.81
C SER A 104 -8.80 -6.64 7.72
N THR A 105 -9.33 -6.50 6.50
CA THR A 105 -10.77 -6.53 6.24
C THR A 105 -11.06 -7.31 4.97
N ALA A 106 -12.24 -7.91 4.89
CA ALA A 106 -12.72 -8.64 3.73
C ALA A 106 -14.13 -8.17 3.35
N ILE A 107 -14.37 -8.02 2.05
CA ILE A 107 -15.74 -7.86 1.53
C ILE A 107 -16.34 -9.26 1.46
N VAL A 108 -17.39 -9.51 2.24
CA VAL A 108 -18.11 -10.79 2.22
C VAL A 108 -19.05 -10.84 1.02
N GLU A 109 -19.81 -9.76 0.83
CA GLU A 109 -20.71 -9.52 -0.30
C GLU A 109 -20.97 -8.00 -0.41
N PRO A 110 -21.58 -7.49 -1.49
CA PRO A 110 -21.86 -6.06 -1.63
C PRO A 110 -22.55 -5.48 -0.39
N GLY A 111 -21.92 -4.50 0.25
CA GLY A 111 -22.43 -3.84 1.46
C GLY A 111 -22.16 -4.57 2.79
N ILE A 112 -21.50 -5.73 2.80
CA ILE A 112 -21.09 -6.46 4.03
C ILE A 112 -19.57 -6.58 4.11
N VAL A 113 -19.00 -5.96 5.14
CA VAL A 113 -17.57 -6.01 5.44
C VAL A 113 -17.34 -6.84 6.71
N TRP A 114 -16.39 -7.76 6.64
CA TRP A 114 -15.81 -8.45 7.80
C TRP A 114 -14.51 -7.74 8.19
N HIS A 115 -14.43 -7.27 9.43
CA HIS A 115 -13.21 -6.74 10.03
C HIS A 115 -12.50 -7.84 10.81
N LEU A 116 -11.33 -8.28 10.34
CA LEU A 116 -10.62 -9.40 10.94
C LEU A 116 -9.78 -8.94 12.12
N GLU A 117 -8.95 -7.94 11.90
CA GLU A 117 -8.00 -7.47 12.91
C GLU A 117 -7.55 -6.02 12.66
N GLY A 118 -7.19 -5.32 13.74
CA GLY A 118 -6.39 -4.10 13.71
C GLY A 118 -7.16 -2.82 13.35
N THR A 119 -6.76 -1.69 13.93
CA THR A 119 -7.51 -0.41 13.80
C THR A 119 -6.63 0.79 13.44
N ARG A 120 -5.36 0.55 13.04
CA ARG A 120 -4.36 1.61 12.88
C ARG A 120 -4.21 2.12 11.45
N PHE A 121 -4.39 3.42 11.26
CA PHE A 121 -4.16 4.16 10.03
C PHE A 121 -3.13 5.26 10.30
N ALA A 122 -1.85 5.02 10.03
CA ALA A 122 -0.87 6.09 10.15
C ALA A 122 -1.05 7.04 8.97
N ILE A 123 -1.12 8.35 9.23
CA ILE A 123 -1.25 9.37 8.17
C ILE A 123 -0.13 10.39 8.26
N GLY A 124 0.20 11.06 7.17
CA GLY A 124 1.15 12.17 7.21
C GLY A 124 1.21 12.94 5.91
N GLU A 125 1.70 14.17 6.00
CA GLU A 125 1.95 15.00 4.83
C GLU A 125 3.15 14.48 4.04
N PRO A 126 3.13 14.56 2.69
CA PRO A 126 4.29 14.23 1.88
C PRO A 126 5.53 15.04 2.26
N ASP A 127 5.39 16.31 2.63
CA ASP A 127 6.51 17.17 3.06
C ASP A 127 6.92 16.98 4.54
N GLY A 128 6.21 16.12 5.28
CA GLY A 128 6.45 15.87 6.71
C GLY A 128 5.91 16.94 7.67
N SER A 129 5.24 17.98 7.15
CA SER A 129 4.66 19.04 7.96
C SER A 129 3.49 18.55 8.83
N LYS A 130 3.23 19.26 9.92
CA LYS A 130 2.06 19.03 10.79
C LYS A 130 0.95 19.98 10.39
N SER A 131 0.08 19.54 9.49
CA SER A 131 -1.02 20.36 8.96
C SER A 131 -2.30 20.25 9.77
N GLU A 132 -3.19 21.24 9.62
CA GLU A 132 -4.54 21.20 10.19
C GLU A 132 -5.43 20.16 9.51
N ARG A 133 -5.25 19.90 8.20
CA ARG A 133 -6.00 18.84 7.49
C ARG A 133 -5.69 17.45 8.05
N CYS A 134 -4.43 17.16 8.38
CA CYS A 134 -4.06 15.92 9.06
C CYS A 134 -4.70 15.83 10.47
N ARG A 135 -4.71 16.92 11.25
CA ARG A 135 -5.34 16.93 12.59
C ARG A 135 -6.84 16.69 12.53
N ARG A 136 -7.55 17.37 11.63
CA ARG A 136 -8.99 17.19 11.42
C ARG A 136 -9.31 15.75 11.02
N LEU A 137 -8.57 15.21 10.05
CA LEU A 137 -8.77 13.84 9.55
C LEU A 137 -8.49 12.79 10.65
N ALA A 138 -7.38 12.91 11.37
CA ALA A 138 -7.07 12.03 12.49
C ALA A 138 -8.14 12.11 13.59
N GLY A 139 -8.65 13.31 13.88
CA GLY A 139 -9.75 13.51 14.82
C GLY A 139 -11.02 12.76 14.41
N SER A 140 -11.37 12.77 13.12
CA SER A 140 -12.50 11.98 12.59
C SER A 140 -12.30 10.48 12.74
N PHE A 141 -11.10 9.97 12.43
CA PHE A 141 -10.77 8.54 12.59
C PHE A 141 -10.84 8.11 14.06
N ILE A 142 -10.29 8.93 14.97
CA ILE A 142 -10.30 8.65 16.41
C ILE A 142 -11.72 8.66 16.97
N LYS A 143 -12.56 9.63 16.57
CA LYS A 143 -13.99 9.65 16.94
C LYS A 143 -14.75 8.41 16.46
N ALA A 144 -14.31 7.82 15.34
CA ALA A 144 -14.86 6.57 14.81
C ALA A 144 -14.27 5.30 15.46
N GLY A 145 -13.44 5.43 16.51
CA GLY A 145 -12.84 4.30 17.23
C GLY A 145 -11.55 3.74 16.61
N LEU A 146 -10.98 4.44 15.62
CA LEU A 146 -9.74 4.03 14.94
C LEU A 146 -8.51 4.68 15.57
N ARG A 147 -7.34 4.05 15.41
CA ARG A 147 -6.05 4.63 15.81
C ARG A 147 -5.43 5.37 14.62
N CYS A 148 -5.31 6.69 14.69
CA CYS A 148 -4.80 7.48 13.57
C CYS A 148 -3.57 8.34 13.94
N PRO A 149 -2.39 7.75 14.16
CA PRO A 149 -1.20 8.54 14.46
C PRO A 149 -0.78 9.41 13.26
N ILE A 150 -0.47 10.68 13.52
CA ILE A 150 0.08 11.61 12.52
C ILE A 150 1.61 11.48 12.52
N ARG A 151 2.18 11.17 11.36
CA ARG A 151 3.61 11.00 11.12
C ARG A 151 4.18 12.23 10.42
N THR A 152 5.34 12.68 10.90
CA THR A 152 6.17 13.68 10.22
C THR A 152 7.12 13.04 9.20
N ASN A 153 7.19 11.71 9.18
CA ASN A 153 7.95 10.95 8.18
C ASN A 153 7.11 9.75 7.74
N ILE A 154 6.07 9.99 6.93
CA ILE A 154 5.19 8.92 6.44
C ILE A 154 5.92 7.96 5.48
N ARG A 155 6.97 8.44 4.80
CA ARG A 155 7.84 7.64 3.92
C ARG A 155 8.55 6.51 4.67
N HIS A 156 8.97 6.76 5.91
CA HIS A 156 9.51 5.73 6.79
C HIS A 156 8.49 4.62 7.06
N ASP A 157 7.26 4.96 7.49
CA ASP A 157 6.20 3.97 7.74
C ASP A 157 5.85 3.17 6.46
N ILE A 158 5.91 3.80 5.27
CA ILE A 158 5.75 3.12 3.98
C ILE A 158 6.83 2.05 3.81
N TRP A 159 8.12 2.40 3.97
CA TRP A 159 9.23 1.44 3.81
C TRP A 159 9.20 0.31 4.84
N VAL A 160 8.85 0.58 6.10
CA VAL A 160 8.68 -0.46 7.13
C VAL A 160 7.63 -1.50 6.72
N LYS A 161 6.51 -1.06 6.15
CA LYS A 161 5.48 -1.97 5.65
C LYS A 161 5.92 -2.64 4.34
N LEU A 162 6.47 -1.88 3.41
CA LEU A 162 6.87 -2.33 2.08
C LEU A 162 7.94 -3.42 2.12
N MET A 163 8.94 -3.31 3.01
CA MET A 163 10.00 -4.32 3.18
C MET A 163 9.43 -5.71 3.46
N GLY A 164 8.38 -5.81 4.28
CA GLY A 164 7.70 -7.10 4.49
C GLY A 164 6.90 -7.54 3.26
N ASN A 165 6.16 -6.61 2.64
CA ASN A 165 5.30 -6.92 1.51
C ASN A 165 6.09 -7.40 0.29
N VAL A 166 7.22 -6.77 -0.05
CA VAL A 166 8.03 -7.11 -1.22
C VAL A 166 8.59 -8.53 -1.14
N ALA A 167 8.86 -9.03 0.07
CA ALA A 167 9.31 -10.40 0.28
C ALA A 167 8.13 -11.38 0.42
N TYR A 168 7.23 -11.16 1.38
CA TYR A 168 6.23 -12.16 1.75
C TYR A 168 5.09 -12.30 0.74
N ASN A 169 4.66 -11.21 0.12
CA ASN A 169 3.52 -11.25 -0.80
C ASN A 169 3.80 -12.13 -2.03
N PRO A 170 4.90 -11.94 -2.78
CA PRO A 170 5.17 -12.79 -3.94
C PRO A 170 5.49 -14.24 -3.54
N ILE A 171 6.23 -14.47 -2.45
CA ILE A 171 6.55 -15.83 -1.99
C ILE A 171 5.27 -16.59 -1.62
N SER A 172 4.37 -15.98 -0.83
CA SER A 172 3.09 -16.60 -0.48
C SER A 172 2.19 -16.81 -1.69
N ALA A 173 2.15 -15.89 -2.65
CA ALA A 173 1.38 -16.03 -3.89
C ALA A 173 1.80 -17.27 -4.70
N LEU A 174 3.11 -17.51 -4.81
CA LEU A 174 3.69 -18.65 -5.54
C LEU A 174 3.48 -19.97 -4.80
N THR A 175 3.69 -19.98 -3.49
CA THR A 175 3.76 -21.21 -2.69
C THR A 175 2.43 -21.60 -2.05
N ARG A 176 1.46 -20.68 -1.98
CA ARG A 176 0.22 -20.81 -1.18
C ARG A 176 0.45 -20.87 0.33
N ALA A 177 1.66 -20.56 0.78
CA ALA A 177 2.03 -20.61 2.18
C ALA A 177 1.58 -19.36 2.96
N THR A 178 1.27 -19.57 4.23
CA THR A 178 1.08 -18.53 5.25
C THR A 178 2.43 -17.97 5.73
N LEU A 179 2.40 -16.82 6.43
CA LEU A 179 3.62 -16.18 6.92
C LEU A 179 4.50 -17.10 7.78
N ILE A 180 3.90 -17.85 8.71
CA ILE A 180 4.64 -18.78 9.57
C ILE A 180 5.29 -19.93 8.78
N GLU A 181 4.63 -20.43 7.72
CA GLU A 181 5.17 -21.50 6.89
C GLU A 181 6.38 -21.02 6.09
N ILE A 182 6.34 -19.79 5.57
CA ILE A 182 7.46 -19.15 4.87
C ILE A 182 8.67 -19.00 5.80
N VAL A 183 8.49 -18.48 7.01
CA VAL A 183 9.64 -18.21 7.91
C VAL A 183 10.20 -19.46 8.60
N LYS A 184 9.45 -20.58 8.62
CA LYS A 184 9.88 -21.87 9.17
C LYS A 184 10.57 -22.78 8.17
N CYS A 185 10.31 -22.63 6.87
CA CYS A 185 11.08 -23.32 5.83
C CYS A 185 12.39 -22.56 5.60
N ALA A 186 13.53 -23.24 5.77
CA ALA A 186 14.85 -22.60 5.74
C ALA A 186 15.13 -21.89 4.41
N GLU A 187 14.73 -22.50 3.29
CA GLU A 187 14.93 -22.00 1.94
C GLU A 187 14.11 -20.75 1.66
N THR A 188 12.82 -20.76 2.03
CA THR A 188 11.94 -19.59 1.82
C THR A 188 12.21 -18.48 2.81
N ARG A 189 12.66 -18.80 4.03
CA ARG A 189 13.23 -17.82 4.98
C ARG A 189 14.46 -17.13 4.39
N ALA A 190 15.41 -17.89 3.83
CA ALA A 190 16.61 -17.33 3.22
C ALA A 190 16.27 -16.43 2.01
N LEU A 191 15.33 -16.85 1.17
CA LEU A 191 14.83 -16.03 0.07
C LEU A 191 14.17 -14.74 0.56
N ALA A 192 13.31 -14.83 1.59
CA ALA A 192 12.67 -13.66 2.18
C ALA A 192 13.70 -12.67 2.75
N THR A 193 14.73 -13.16 3.45
CA THR A 193 15.85 -12.34 3.92
C THR A 193 16.54 -11.65 2.75
N ALA A 194 16.89 -12.37 1.68
CA ALA A 194 17.59 -11.81 0.53
C ALA A 194 16.78 -10.70 -0.17
N VAL A 195 15.48 -10.92 -0.36
CA VAL A 195 14.57 -9.92 -0.96
C VAL A 195 14.41 -8.70 -0.02
N MET A 196 14.34 -8.89 1.30
CA MET A 196 14.31 -7.77 2.24
C MET A 196 15.61 -6.97 2.24
N SER A 197 16.78 -7.63 2.17
CA SER A 197 18.08 -6.95 2.08
C SER A 197 18.20 -6.12 0.80
N GLU A 198 17.72 -6.65 -0.32
CA GLU A 198 17.64 -5.92 -1.59
C GLU A 198 16.75 -4.67 -1.44
N ALA A 199 15.56 -4.79 -0.87
CA ALA A 199 14.67 -3.65 -0.63
C ALA A 199 15.24 -2.62 0.37
N GLU A 200 15.92 -3.08 1.42
CA GLU A 200 16.62 -2.22 2.38
C GLU A 200 17.74 -1.42 1.71
N SER A 201 18.46 -2.03 0.75
CA SER A 201 19.50 -1.33 -0.02
C SER A 201 18.94 -0.17 -0.85
N VAL A 202 17.74 -0.36 -1.45
CA VAL A 202 17.01 0.69 -2.17
C VAL A 202 16.59 1.79 -1.21
N ALA A 203 15.96 1.45 -0.08
CA ALA A 203 15.54 2.41 0.94
C ALA A 203 16.72 3.26 1.44
N LYS A 204 17.85 2.61 1.75
CA LYS A 204 19.08 3.25 2.22
C LYS A 204 19.63 4.24 1.19
N LYS A 205 19.63 3.87 -0.10
CA LYS A 205 20.09 4.74 -1.19
C LYS A 205 19.20 5.97 -1.38
N LEU A 206 17.92 5.86 -1.03
CA LEU A 206 16.97 6.98 -0.96
C LEU A 206 17.06 7.78 0.36
N GLY A 207 18.02 7.46 1.24
CA GLY A 207 18.20 8.14 2.52
C GLY A 207 17.21 7.73 3.61
N VAL A 208 16.54 6.58 3.46
CA VAL A 208 15.60 6.05 4.45
C VAL A 208 16.25 4.92 5.26
N GLU A 209 16.33 5.11 6.57
CA GLU A 209 16.65 4.05 7.52
C GLU A 209 15.33 3.44 8.04
N ILE A 210 15.10 2.15 7.82
CA ILE A 210 13.83 1.48 8.14
C ILE A 210 13.63 1.27 9.66
N GLY A 211 14.71 1.27 10.43
CA GLY A 211 14.67 1.18 11.90
C GLY A 211 14.18 -0.17 12.47
N VAL A 212 13.84 -1.14 11.62
CA VAL A 212 13.45 -2.51 11.98
C VAL A 212 14.38 -3.47 11.25
N THR A 213 15.01 -4.39 11.96
CA THR A 213 15.91 -5.37 11.34
C THR A 213 15.14 -6.46 10.61
N ILE A 214 15.81 -7.15 9.68
CA ILE A 214 15.25 -8.31 8.99
C ILE A 214 14.88 -9.42 9.98
N GLU A 215 15.72 -9.68 10.99
CA GLU A 215 15.44 -10.65 12.05
C GLU A 215 14.15 -10.31 12.81
N GLN A 216 13.99 -9.04 13.23
CA GLN A 216 12.78 -8.58 13.88
C GLN A 216 11.55 -8.75 12.97
N ARG A 217 11.74 -8.62 11.64
CA ARG A 217 10.66 -8.78 10.68
C ARG A 217 10.28 -10.24 10.43
N LEU A 218 11.25 -11.15 10.46
CA LEU A 218 11.03 -12.60 10.43
C LEU A 218 10.33 -13.07 11.71
N GLU A 219 10.79 -12.64 12.88
CA GLU A 219 10.13 -12.92 14.17
C GLU A 219 8.70 -12.38 14.22
N GLY A 220 8.48 -11.18 13.67
CA GLY A 220 7.15 -10.58 13.57
C GLY A 220 6.20 -11.42 12.71
N ALA A 221 6.67 -11.91 11.56
CA ALA A 221 5.88 -12.79 10.69
C ALA A 221 5.57 -14.14 11.36
N GLU A 222 6.53 -14.71 12.10
CA GLU A 222 6.30 -15.93 12.89
C GLU A 222 5.23 -15.73 13.97
N LYS A 223 5.28 -14.60 14.70
CA LYS A 223 4.29 -14.26 15.75
C LYS A 223 2.89 -14.04 15.20
N VAL A 224 2.77 -13.49 13.98
CA VAL A 224 1.48 -13.34 13.29
C VAL A 224 0.85 -14.71 12.96
N GLY A 225 1.67 -15.75 12.74
CA GLY A 225 1.19 -17.12 12.60
C GLY A 225 0.64 -17.44 11.21
N HIS A 226 -0.46 -18.19 11.17
CA HIS A 226 -1.08 -18.72 9.94
C HIS A 226 -1.89 -17.66 9.17
N HIS A 227 -1.29 -16.49 8.95
CA HIS A 227 -1.89 -15.40 8.18
C HIS A 227 -1.51 -15.51 6.70
N LYS A 228 -2.51 -15.38 5.81
CA LYS A 228 -2.33 -15.28 4.36
C LYS A 228 -2.16 -13.83 3.96
N THR A 229 -1.14 -13.51 3.16
CA THR A 229 -0.95 -12.14 2.65
C THR A 229 -2.10 -11.71 1.73
N SER A 230 -2.27 -10.40 1.55
CA SER A 230 -3.29 -9.86 0.64
C SER A 230 -3.09 -10.32 -0.80
N MET A 231 -1.84 -10.46 -1.27
CA MET A 231 -1.55 -10.94 -2.61
C MET A 231 -1.92 -12.41 -2.77
N LEU A 232 -1.64 -13.27 -1.78
CA LEU A 232 -2.10 -14.66 -1.82
C LEU A 232 -3.63 -14.73 -1.87
N GLN A 233 -4.34 -13.91 -1.09
CA GLN A 233 -5.80 -13.86 -1.11
C GLN A 233 -6.35 -13.39 -2.48
N ASP A 234 -5.76 -12.35 -3.08
CA ASP A 234 -6.12 -11.90 -4.44
C ASP A 234 -5.92 -13.03 -5.46
N ILE A 235 -4.79 -13.73 -5.37
CA ILE A 235 -4.49 -14.87 -6.23
C ILE A 235 -5.49 -16.01 -5.95
N GLU A 236 -5.83 -16.37 -4.72
CA GLU A 236 -6.86 -17.41 -4.47
C GLU A 236 -8.24 -17.01 -5.00
N ALA A 237 -8.58 -15.72 -4.96
CA ALA A 237 -9.83 -15.17 -5.46
C ALA A 237 -9.86 -14.89 -6.97
N GLY A 238 -8.77 -15.17 -7.70
CA GLY A 238 -8.67 -14.89 -9.13
C GLY A 238 -8.69 -13.40 -9.50
N LYS A 239 -8.27 -12.52 -8.58
CA LYS A 239 -8.24 -11.07 -8.77
C LYS A 239 -6.84 -10.60 -9.20
N PRO A 240 -6.73 -9.48 -9.95
CA PRO A 240 -5.45 -8.82 -10.20
C PRO A 240 -4.77 -8.41 -8.89
N THR A 241 -3.45 -8.55 -8.81
CA THR A 241 -2.70 -8.18 -7.59
C THR A 241 -2.10 -6.78 -7.67
N GLU A 242 -1.47 -6.35 -6.58
CA GLU A 242 -0.69 -5.10 -6.51
C GLU A 242 0.80 -5.34 -6.79
N LEU A 243 1.14 -6.35 -7.62
CA LEU A 243 2.52 -6.74 -7.92
C LEU A 243 3.37 -5.56 -8.39
N GLU A 244 2.86 -4.72 -9.29
CA GLU A 244 3.59 -3.55 -9.80
C GLU A 244 3.90 -2.55 -8.68
N ALA A 245 2.91 -2.17 -7.89
CA ALA A 245 3.11 -1.19 -6.82
C ALA A 245 3.99 -1.70 -5.68
N ILE A 246 4.05 -3.02 -5.45
CA ILE A 246 4.81 -3.61 -4.34
C ILE A 246 6.21 -4.02 -4.78
N VAL A 247 6.32 -4.80 -5.85
CA VAL A 247 7.58 -5.42 -6.29
C VAL A 247 8.14 -4.70 -7.51
N GLY A 248 7.29 -4.37 -8.49
CA GLY A 248 7.70 -3.63 -9.70
C GLY A 248 8.32 -2.27 -9.37
N ALA A 249 7.73 -1.52 -8.44
CA ALA A 249 8.24 -0.23 -8.00
C ALA A 249 9.62 -0.32 -7.33
N VAL A 250 9.87 -1.36 -6.53
CA VAL A 250 11.18 -1.58 -5.91
C VAL A 250 12.23 -1.95 -6.95
N ILE A 251 11.86 -2.76 -7.96
CA ILE A 251 12.72 -3.10 -9.09
C ILE A 251 13.07 -1.86 -9.90
N GLU A 252 12.07 -1.06 -10.27
CA GLU A 252 12.25 0.17 -11.06
C GLU A 252 13.15 1.16 -10.31
N LEU A 253 12.96 1.32 -9.00
CA LEU A 253 13.83 2.13 -8.15
C LEU A 253 15.25 1.59 -8.13
N GLY A 254 15.43 0.28 -7.94
CA GLY A 254 16.74 -0.36 -7.99
C GLY A 254 17.49 -0.03 -9.28
N GLU A 255 16.81 -0.14 -10.44
CA GLU A 255 17.39 0.17 -11.75
C GLU A 255 17.78 1.65 -11.88
N LYS A 256 16.91 2.57 -11.48
CA LYS A 256 17.23 4.02 -11.48
C LYS A 256 18.40 4.37 -10.56
N LEU A 257 18.61 3.58 -9.50
CA LEU A 257 19.65 3.77 -8.50
C LEU A 257 20.93 2.97 -8.79
N GLY A 258 20.95 2.17 -9.87
CA GLY A 258 22.09 1.32 -10.23
C GLY A 258 22.33 0.16 -9.24
N LEU A 259 21.26 -0.37 -8.64
CA LEU A 259 21.28 -1.49 -7.70
C LEU A 259 20.79 -2.77 -8.38
N GLU A 260 21.52 -3.87 -8.15
CA GLU A 260 21.11 -5.20 -8.58
C GLU A 260 20.18 -5.83 -7.56
N LEU A 261 18.99 -6.26 -8.01
CA LEU A 261 17.96 -6.88 -7.18
C LEU A 261 17.55 -8.28 -7.72
N PRO A 262 18.49 -9.22 -7.88
CA PRO A 262 18.25 -10.49 -8.58
C PRO A 262 17.16 -11.35 -7.93
N ASN A 263 17.07 -11.39 -6.60
CA ASN A 263 16.05 -12.18 -5.91
C ASN A 263 14.66 -11.58 -6.10
N THR A 264 14.56 -10.25 -5.97
CA THR A 264 13.33 -9.49 -6.18
C THR A 264 12.84 -9.63 -7.62
N LYS A 265 13.75 -9.51 -8.61
CA LYS A 265 13.45 -9.72 -10.04
C LYS A 265 12.98 -11.15 -10.32
N SER A 266 13.58 -12.16 -9.68
CA SER A 266 13.20 -13.56 -9.85
C SER A 266 11.78 -13.83 -9.34
N VAL A 267 11.44 -13.39 -8.12
CA VAL A 267 10.09 -13.60 -7.58
C VAL A 267 9.05 -12.80 -8.37
N TYR A 268 9.39 -11.59 -8.82
CA TYR A 268 8.54 -10.77 -9.70
C TYR A 268 8.20 -11.51 -10.99
N ALA A 269 9.21 -12.03 -11.71
CA ALA A 269 9.00 -12.73 -12.98
C ALA A 269 8.09 -13.95 -12.83
N CYS A 270 8.28 -14.72 -11.76
CA CYS A 270 7.44 -15.89 -11.45
C CYS A 270 5.99 -15.49 -11.16
N VAL A 271 5.76 -14.46 -10.34
CA VAL A 271 4.38 -14.01 -10.05
C VAL A 271 3.73 -13.41 -11.28
N LYS A 272 4.47 -12.67 -12.10
CA LYS A 272 3.96 -12.09 -13.35
C LYS A 272 3.45 -13.17 -14.31
N LEU A 273 4.19 -14.27 -14.46
CA LEU A 273 3.75 -15.43 -15.24
C LEU A 273 2.55 -16.14 -14.60
N LEU A 274 2.55 -16.28 -13.27
CA LEU A 274 1.42 -16.84 -12.52
C LEU A 274 0.13 -16.04 -12.79
N GLU A 275 0.17 -14.71 -12.79
CA GLU A 275 -0.98 -13.86 -13.15
C GLU A 275 -1.44 -14.08 -14.59
N ALA A 276 -0.51 -14.08 -15.56
CA ALA A 276 -0.82 -14.23 -16.97
C ALA A 276 -1.45 -15.60 -17.31
N SER A 277 -0.90 -16.68 -16.74
CA SER A 277 -1.33 -18.07 -16.99
C SER A 277 -2.76 -18.39 -16.52
N ARG A 278 -3.40 -17.49 -15.78
CA ARG A 278 -4.77 -17.66 -15.26
C ARG A 278 -5.85 -17.06 -16.14
N HIS A 279 -5.45 -16.29 -17.14
CA HIS A 279 -6.35 -15.78 -18.18
C HIS A 279 -6.54 -16.79 -19.33
N HIS A 280 -6.00 -18.01 -19.19
CA HIS A 280 -6.20 -19.16 -20.05
C HIS A 280 -6.99 -20.24 -19.30
#